data_AF-A0A0S4VAZ8-F1
#
_entry.id   AF-A0A0S4VAZ8-F1
#
_cell.length_a   1.000
_cell.length_b   1.000
_cell.length_c   1.000
_cell.angle_alpha   90.00
_cell.angle_beta   90.00
_cell.angle_gamma   90.00
#
_symmetry.space_group_name_H-M   'P 1'
#
loop_
_entity.id
_entity.type
_entity.pdbx_description
1 polymer ?
#
loop_
_entity_poly.entity_id
_entity_poly.type
_entity_poly.pdbx_seq_one_letter_code
_entity_poly.pdbx_strand_id
1 'polypeptide(L)'
;MLDFNHRNPRPKTRSAIDPRRARRAARPRPLVTMRVVERLLQRHVNAPGTGLMPEQRLILAVLCQAIADARYGENRSVQEDAERFLRGDDLAQVAGLIDLNPAFVREVAVKTGYLLAAPEELQERSAHARLQ
;
A
#
# COMPACT_ATOMS: atom_id res chain seq x y z
N MET A 1 -52.26 6.21 -48.60
CA MET A 1 -51.50 7.29 -47.92
C MET A 1 -50.75 6.63 -46.78
N LEU A 2 -49.43 6.49 -46.95
CA LEU A 2 -48.53 5.71 -46.11
C LEU A 2 -47.75 6.67 -45.22
N ASP A 3 -47.76 6.49 -43.90
CA ASP A 3 -46.84 7.18 -42.98
C ASP A 3 -46.05 6.16 -42.17
N PHE A 4 -44.86 5.84 -42.68
CA PHE A 4 -43.84 5.05 -41.98
C PHE A 4 -43.02 5.98 -41.07
N ASN A 5 -43.26 5.84 -39.78
CA ASN A 5 -42.56 6.54 -38.71
C ASN A 5 -41.05 6.19 -38.71
N HIS A 6 -40.23 7.00 -39.38
CA HIS A 6 -38.77 6.84 -39.43
C HIS A 6 -38.12 7.37 -38.14
N ARG A 7 -37.99 6.52 -37.13
CA ARG A 7 -37.05 6.77 -36.02
C ARG A 7 -35.63 6.47 -36.50
N ASN A 8 -34.82 7.51 -36.65
CA ASN A 8 -33.41 7.41 -36.99
C ASN A 8 -32.59 7.14 -35.70
N PRO A 9 -31.97 5.97 -35.48
CA PRO A 9 -31.11 5.77 -34.33
C PRO A 9 -29.72 6.33 -34.66
N ARG A 10 -29.34 7.43 -33.98
CA ARG A 10 -27.96 7.93 -34.04
C ARG A 10 -27.00 6.81 -33.62
N PRO A 11 -25.92 6.53 -34.38
CA PRO A 11 -24.94 5.54 -33.97
C PRO A 11 -24.25 6.03 -32.69
N LYS A 12 -24.36 5.24 -31.61
CA LYS A 12 -23.54 5.41 -30.41
C LYS A 12 -22.08 5.22 -30.85
N THR A 13 -21.35 6.33 -30.98
CA THR A 13 -19.90 6.30 -31.14
C THR A 13 -19.34 5.47 -29.99
N ARG A 14 -18.73 4.33 -30.33
CA ARG A 14 -17.89 3.56 -29.41
C ARG A 14 -16.87 4.55 -28.86
N SER A 15 -17.01 4.89 -27.58
CA SER A 15 -16.01 5.65 -26.83
C SER A 15 -14.67 4.96 -27.06
N ALA A 16 -13.80 5.58 -27.86
CA ALA A 16 -12.45 5.09 -28.04
C ALA A 16 -11.81 5.10 -26.65
N ILE A 17 -11.40 3.92 -26.17
CA ILE A 17 -10.64 3.80 -24.93
C ILE A 17 -9.37 4.61 -25.15
N ASP A 18 -9.30 5.80 -24.57
CA ASP A 18 -8.09 6.61 -24.61
C ASP A 18 -7.01 5.89 -23.78
N PRO A 19 -5.96 5.33 -24.41
CA PRO A 19 -4.92 4.58 -23.70
C PRO A 19 -4.14 5.47 -22.71
N ARG A 20 -4.23 6.80 -22.84
CA ARG A 20 -3.67 7.76 -21.88
C ARG A 20 -4.52 7.88 -20.62
N ARG A 21 -5.85 7.72 -20.73
CA ARG A 21 -6.78 7.63 -19.57
C ARG A 21 -6.75 6.26 -18.89
N ALA A 22 -6.50 5.19 -19.63
CA ALA A 22 -6.32 3.84 -19.08
C ALA A 22 -5.04 3.70 -18.22
N ARG A 23 -4.10 4.67 -18.32
CA ARG A 23 -2.76 4.59 -17.73
C ARG A 23 -2.62 5.05 -16.28
N ARG A 24 -3.73 5.40 -15.61
CA ARG A 24 -3.76 5.55 -14.15
C ARG A 24 -4.80 4.59 -13.58
N ALA A 25 -4.55 3.28 -13.73
CA ALA A 25 -5.20 2.33 -12.83
C ALA A 25 -4.82 2.78 -11.41
N ALA A 26 -5.79 3.35 -10.69
CA ALA A 26 -5.60 3.79 -9.32
C ALA A 26 -4.96 2.63 -8.55
N ARG A 27 -3.89 2.91 -7.79
CA ARG A 27 -3.18 1.90 -7.00
C ARG A 27 -4.21 1.03 -6.27
N PRO A 28 -4.12 -0.31 -6.32
CA PRO A 28 -5.14 -1.18 -5.74
C PRO A 28 -5.29 -0.90 -4.24
N ARG A 29 -6.49 -1.13 -3.71
CA ARG A 29 -6.74 -1.02 -2.27
C ARG A 29 -5.82 -1.99 -1.52
N PRO A 30 -5.33 -1.65 -0.31
CA PRO A 30 -4.60 -2.59 0.52
C PRO A 30 -5.38 -3.87 0.77
N LEU A 31 -4.68 -5.00 0.85
CA LEU A 31 -5.27 -6.34 1.00
C LEU A 31 -5.96 -6.53 2.35
N VAL A 32 -5.48 -5.83 3.38
CA VAL A 32 -5.97 -5.91 4.75
C VAL A 32 -6.06 -4.51 5.35
N THR A 33 -6.82 -4.36 6.42
CA THR A 33 -6.91 -3.10 7.15
C THR A 33 -5.67 -2.88 8.02
N MET A 34 -5.41 -1.62 8.39
CA MET A 34 -4.28 -1.28 9.25
C MET A 34 -4.36 -1.97 10.61
N ARG A 35 -5.58 -2.19 11.12
CA ARG A 35 -5.80 -2.95 12.36
C ARG A 35 -5.31 -4.39 12.28
N VAL A 36 -5.36 -5.01 11.10
CA VAL A 36 -4.82 -6.36 10.90
C VAL A 36 -3.29 -6.32 10.84
N VAL A 37 -2.72 -5.30 10.19
CA VAL A 37 -1.27 -5.06 10.17
C VAL A 37 -0.73 -4.83 11.59
N GLU A 38 -1.36 -3.97 12.37
CA GLU A 38 -1.00 -3.69 13.76
C GLU A 38 -0.96 -4.98 14.59
N ARG A 39 -2.01 -5.81 14.53
CA ARG A 39 -2.07 -7.09 15.25
C ARG A 39 -0.99 -8.08 14.79
N LEU A 40 -0.66 -8.08 13.50
CA LEU A 40 0.42 -8.91 12.97
C LEU A 40 1.75 -8.45 13.55
N LEU A 41 2.08 -7.18 13.41
CA LEU A 41 3.32 -6.60 13.93
C LEU A 41 3.45 -6.78 15.44
N GLN A 42 2.36 -6.60 16.19
CA GLN A 42 2.31 -6.80 17.64
C GLN A 42 2.78 -8.20 18.06
N ARG A 43 2.48 -9.24 17.27
CA ARG A 43 2.91 -10.63 17.56
C ARG A 43 4.42 -10.85 17.43
N HIS A 44 5.11 -9.95 16.75
CA HIS A 44 6.55 -9.99 16.55
C HIS A 44 7.30 -9.06 17.51
N VAL A 45 6.59 -8.32 18.37
CA VAL A 45 7.19 -7.54 19.44
C VAL A 45 7.49 -8.46 20.62
N ASN A 46 8.71 -8.40 21.13
CA ASN A 46 9.08 -9.12 22.34
C ASN A 46 8.45 -8.43 23.57
N ALA A 47 7.26 -8.89 23.94
CA ALA A 47 6.51 -8.34 25.07
C ALA A 47 6.58 -9.29 26.28
N PRO A 48 6.66 -8.77 27.51
CA PRO A 48 6.52 -9.58 28.72
C PRO A 48 5.14 -10.24 28.77
N GLY A 49 4.97 -11.27 29.60
CA GLY A 49 3.71 -12.03 29.73
C GLY A 49 2.48 -11.20 30.14
N THR A 50 2.68 -9.95 30.57
CA THR A 50 1.65 -8.96 30.89
C THR A 50 1.16 -8.15 29.68
N GLY A 51 1.76 -8.36 28.50
CA GLY A 51 1.46 -7.64 27.26
C GLY A 51 2.41 -6.48 26.98
N LEU A 52 2.13 -5.71 25.92
CA LEU A 52 2.98 -4.58 25.52
C LEU A 52 2.95 -3.47 26.57
N MET A 53 4.13 -2.96 26.88
CA MET A 53 4.32 -1.72 27.65
C MET A 53 3.75 -0.52 26.89
N PRO A 54 3.33 0.56 27.58
CA PRO A 54 2.81 1.76 26.94
C PRO A 54 3.73 2.32 25.83
N GLU A 55 5.04 2.32 26.08
CA GLU A 55 6.06 2.78 25.15
C GLU A 55 6.11 1.90 23.89
N GLN A 56 6.03 0.57 24.07
CA GLN A 56 5.99 -0.37 22.95
C GLN A 56 4.73 -0.17 22.10
N ARG A 57 3.58 0.13 22.72
CA ARG A 57 2.34 0.43 22.00
C ARG A 57 2.44 1.72 21.21
N LEU A 58 3.06 2.75 21.79
CA LEU A 58 3.28 4.02 21.11
C LEU A 58 4.18 3.82 19.89
N ILE A 59 5.30 3.12 20.03
CA ILE A 59 6.23 2.86 18.93
C ILE A 59 5.54 2.04 17.84
N LEU A 60 4.79 1.00 18.21
CA LEU A 60 4.01 0.22 17.23
C LEU A 60 2.98 1.10 16.50
N ALA A 61 2.31 2.01 17.19
CA ALA A 61 1.37 2.94 16.58
C ALA A 61 2.05 3.90 15.61
N VAL A 62 3.25 4.41 15.93
CA VAL A 62 4.08 5.24 15.03
C VAL A 62 4.42 4.47 13.75
N LEU A 63 4.82 3.20 13.87
CA LEU A 63 5.10 2.35 12.71
C LEU A 63 3.86 2.14 11.84
N CYS A 64 2.70 1.84 12.45
CA CYS A 64 1.45 1.66 11.72
C CYS A 64 1.00 2.96 11.03
N GLN A 65 1.21 4.11 11.68
CA GLN A 65 0.91 5.42 11.12
C GLN A 65 1.79 5.71 9.90
N ALA A 66 3.10 5.46 9.98
CA ALA A 66 3.99 5.62 8.82
C ALA A 66 3.58 4.73 7.64
N ILE A 67 3.17 3.49 7.89
CA ILE A 67 2.63 2.59 6.85
C ILE A 67 1.33 3.16 6.25
N ALA A 68 0.45 3.73 7.07
CA ALA A 68 -0.80 4.31 6.61
C ALA A 68 -0.56 5.58 5.79
N ASP A 69 0.34 6.45 6.24
CA ASP A 69 0.68 7.73 5.61
C ASP A 69 1.39 7.54 4.27
N ALA A 70 2.21 6.50 4.11
CA ALA A 70 2.77 6.12 2.81
C ALA A 70 1.68 5.81 1.76
N ARG A 71 0.44 5.50 2.18
CA ARG A 71 -0.67 5.21 1.29
C ARG A 71 -1.69 6.34 1.20
N TYR A 72 -2.01 6.93 2.34
CA TYR A 72 -3.16 7.78 2.58
C TYR A 72 -2.79 9.14 3.16
N GLY A 73 -1.50 9.48 3.22
CA GLY A 73 -1.05 10.78 3.68
C GLY A 73 -1.78 11.91 2.96
N GLU A 74 -2.12 12.95 3.71
CA GLU A 74 -3.04 14.02 3.28
C GLU A 74 -2.57 14.72 2.00
N ASN A 75 -1.26 14.77 1.81
CA ASN A 75 -0.61 15.32 0.63
C ASN A 75 0.60 14.49 0.23
N ARG A 76 1.16 14.82 -0.93
CA ARG A 76 2.30 14.11 -1.50
C ARG A 76 3.56 14.19 -0.64
N SER A 77 3.77 15.32 0.05
CA SER A 77 4.93 15.47 0.96
C SER A 77 4.87 14.46 2.10
N VAL A 78 3.71 14.34 2.76
CA VAL A 78 3.50 13.38 3.86
C VAL A 78 3.71 11.93 3.38
N GLN A 79 3.21 11.61 2.17
CA GLN A 79 3.44 10.29 1.58
C GLN A 79 4.93 10.04 1.31
N GLU A 80 5.63 10.99 0.70
CA GLU A 80 7.06 10.88 0.39
C GLU A 80 7.93 10.80 1.66
N ASP A 81 7.60 11.55 2.72
CA ASP A 81 8.31 11.50 3.99
C ASP A 81 8.07 10.16 4.71
N ALA A 82 6.84 9.64 4.69
CA ALA A 82 6.54 8.31 5.22
C ALA A 82 7.22 7.18 4.42
N GLU A 83 7.24 7.29 3.08
CA GLU A 83 8.00 6.35 2.24
C GLU A 83 9.51 6.42 2.50
N ARG A 84 10.06 7.63 2.70
CA ARG A 84 11.47 7.83 3.08
C ARG A 84 11.76 7.20 4.44
N PHE A 85 10.91 7.41 5.44
CA PHE A 85 11.04 6.79 6.76
C PHE A 85 11.06 5.26 6.65
N LEU A 86 10.09 4.66 5.94
CA LEU A 86 9.99 3.20 5.80
C LEU A 86 11.17 2.60 5.05
N ARG A 87 11.74 3.32 4.09
CA ARG A 87 12.87 2.86 3.26
C ARG A 87 14.23 3.15 3.87
N GLY A 88 14.32 4.14 4.76
CA GLY A 88 15.58 4.60 5.36
C GLY A 88 15.95 3.91 6.66
N ASP A 89 17.00 4.45 7.28
CA ASP A 89 17.57 3.95 8.54
C ASP A 89 16.71 4.31 9.77
N ASP A 90 15.85 5.33 9.64
CA ASP A 90 14.95 5.73 10.72
C ASP A 90 14.00 4.60 11.13
N LEU A 91 13.53 3.79 10.16
CA LEU A 91 12.75 2.59 10.47
C LEU A 91 13.55 1.60 11.31
N ALA A 92 14.84 1.40 11.02
CA ALA A 92 15.68 0.48 11.78
C ALA A 92 15.88 0.97 13.22
N GLN A 93 16.08 2.28 13.40
CA GLN A 93 16.20 2.89 14.72
C GLN A 93 14.91 2.73 15.53
N VAL A 94 13.76 3.10 14.95
CA VAL A 94 12.46 3.06 15.65
C VAL A 94 12.00 1.63 15.93
N ALA A 95 12.09 0.73 14.95
CA ALA A 95 11.70 -0.67 15.14
C ALA A 95 12.62 -1.41 16.13
N GLY A 96 13.91 -1.06 16.16
CA GLY A 96 14.87 -1.60 17.11
C GLY A 96 14.53 -1.31 18.58
N LEU A 97 13.83 -0.21 18.88
CA LEU A 97 13.38 0.11 20.25
C LEU A 97 12.38 -0.90 20.83
N ILE A 98 11.75 -1.72 19.98
CA ILE A 98 10.77 -2.74 20.39
C ILE A 98 11.17 -4.14 19.89
N ASP A 99 12.45 -4.35 19.60
CA ASP A 99 13.02 -5.60 19.07
C ASP A 99 12.31 -6.10 17.80
N LEU A 100 11.72 -5.19 17.00
CA LEU A 100 10.99 -5.55 15.79
C LEU A 100 11.91 -5.45 14.58
N ASN A 101 11.92 -6.49 13.75
CA ASN A 101 12.74 -6.52 12.53
C ASN A 101 12.23 -5.49 11.50
N PRO A 102 13.03 -4.47 11.14
CA PRO A 102 12.61 -3.44 10.18
C PRO A 102 12.37 -3.99 8.76
N ALA A 103 13.07 -5.05 8.35
CA ALA A 103 12.84 -5.69 7.06
C ALA A 103 11.44 -6.34 7.00
N PHE A 104 11.02 -6.98 8.10
CA PHE A 104 9.68 -7.56 8.21
C PHE A 104 8.59 -6.48 8.13
N VAL A 105 8.78 -5.33 8.80
CA VAL A 105 7.84 -4.20 8.71
C VAL A 105 7.68 -3.71 7.27
N ARG A 106 8.80 -3.50 6.55
CA ARG A 106 8.78 -3.12 5.12
C ARG A 106 8.06 -4.16 4.27
N GLU A 107 8.40 -5.43 4.46
CA GLU A 107 7.82 -6.53 3.69
C GLU A 107 6.29 -6.58 3.87
N VAL A 108 5.81 -6.44 5.11
CA VAL A 108 4.38 -6.35 5.41
C VAL A 108 3.76 -5.16 4.68
N ALA A 109 4.36 -3.97 4.76
CA ALA A 109 3.84 -2.77 4.11
C ALA A 109 3.73 -2.96 2.57
N VAL A 110 4.73 -3.58 1.94
CA VAL A 110 4.73 -3.86 0.50
C VAL A 110 3.70 -4.92 0.14
N LYS A 111 3.70 -6.08 0.83
CA LYS A 111 2.82 -7.21 0.52
C LYS A 111 1.35 -6.88 0.77
N THR A 112 1.05 -6.04 1.75
CA THR A 112 -0.32 -5.60 2.03
C THR A 112 -0.78 -4.44 1.14
N GLY A 113 0.11 -3.86 0.32
CA GLY A 113 -0.22 -2.81 -0.63
C GLY A 113 -0.19 -1.39 -0.07
N TYR A 114 0.29 -1.19 1.15
CA TYR A 114 0.47 0.13 1.79
C TYR A 114 1.73 0.85 1.32
N LEU A 115 2.80 0.12 0.99
CA LEU A 115 4.01 0.64 0.34
C LEU A 115 4.13 0.07 -1.09
N LEU A 116 4.57 0.89 -2.06
CA LEU A 116 4.89 0.37 -3.39
C LEU A 116 6.21 -0.40 -3.33
N ALA A 117 6.27 -1.56 -3.97
CA ALA A 117 7.51 -2.31 -4.12
C ALA A 117 8.59 -1.44 -4.77
N ALA A 118 9.84 -1.59 -4.33
CA ALA A 118 10.95 -0.92 -5.00
C ALA A 118 11.06 -1.39 -6.47
N PRO A 119 11.62 -0.58 -7.38
CA PRO A 119 11.84 -0.99 -8.76
C PRO A 119 12.61 -2.32 -8.89
N GLU A 120 13.57 -2.56 -8.00
CA GLU A 120 14.40 -3.76 -8.00
C GLU A 120 13.60 -5.02 -7.60
N GLU A 121 12.73 -4.91 -6.59
CA GLU A 121 11.83 -6.00 -6.17
C GLU A 121 10.76 -6.33 -7.22
N LEU A 122 10.32 -5.33 -8.00
CA LEU A 122 9.42 -5.53 -9.13
C LEU A 122 10.10 -6.31 -10.26
N GLN A 123 11.41 -6.10 -10.45
CA GLN A 123 12.21 -6.76 -11.46
C GLN A 123 12.39 -8.25 -11.14
N GLU A 124 12.69 -8.59 -9.89
CA GLU A 124 12.75 -9.98 -9.41
C GLU A 124 11.41 -10.72 -9.53
N ARG A 125 10.31 -10.07 -9.13
CA ARG A 125 8.95 -10.65 -9.28
C ARG A 125 8.60 -10.87 -10.75
N SER A 126 8.97 -9.94 -11.63
CA SER A 126 8.75 -10.08 -13.07
C SER A 126 9.61 -11.18 -13.70
N ALA A 127 10.82 -11.42 -13.17
CA ALA A 127 11.69 -12.51 -13.61
C ALA A 127 11.12 -13.88 -13.19
N HIS A 128 10.66 -14.00 -11.95
CA HIS A 128 10.01 -15.22 -11.45
C HIS A 128 8.70 -15.54 -12.19
N ALA A 129 7.89 -14.53 -12.51
CA ALA A 129 6.65 -14.72 -13.26
C ALA A 129 6.86 -15.13 -14.73
N ARG A 130 8.06 -14.97 -15.29
CA ARG A 130 8.42 -15.39 -16.66
C ARG A 130 8.98 -16.82 -16.72
N LEU A 131 9.26 -17.43 -15.57
CA LEU A 131 9.82 -18.79 -15.46
C LEU A 131 8.75 -19.84 -15.10
N GLN A 132 7.48 -19.43 -14.99
CA GLN A 132 6.31 -20.30 -14.84
C GLN A 132 5.49 -20.30 -16.13
#